data_AF-A0A662R6R3-F1
#
_entry.id   AF-A0A662R6R3-F1
#
_cell.length_a   1.000
_cell.length_b   1.000
_cell.length_c   1.000
_cell.angle_alpha   90.00
_cell.angle_beta   90.00
_cell.angle_gamma   90.00
#
_symmetry.space_group_name_H-M   'P 1'
#
loop_
_entity.id
_entity.type
_entity.pdbx_description
1 polymer ?
#
loop_
_entity_poly.entity_id
_entity_poly.type
_entity_poly.pdbx_seq_one_letter_code
_entity_poly.pdbx_strand_id
1 'polypeptide(L)'
;MKTLAAIPCHNEGLAIGSVVLKARKYVDEVLVVDDGSTDDTVEVAEAAGAVVGNGREVCFADIVAMDPRIEKYGSVHGKEYKYREN
;
A
#
# COMPACT_ATOMS: atom_id res chain seq x y z
N MET A 1 -15.17 11.42 0.07
CA MET A 1 -14.84 10.04 -0.32
C MET A 1 -13.33 9.96 -0.33
N LYS A 2 -12.72 8.97 0.34
CA LYS A 2 -11.26 8.83 0.39
C LYS A 2 -10.80 8.01 -0.83
N THR A 3 -9.77 8.43 -1.55
CA THR A 3 -9.27 7.77 -2.78
C THR A 3 -7.88 7.21 -2.56
N LEU A 4 -7.66 5.99 -3.08
CA LEU A 4 -6.40 5.25 -2.97
C LEU A 4 -5.92 4.88 -4.38
N ALA A 5 -4.63 5.05 -4.66
CA ALA A 5 -3.98 4.41 -5.80
C ALA A 5 -3.16 3.21 -5.32
N ALA A 6 -3.44 2.02 -5.85
CA ALA A 6 -2.63 0.83 -5.66
C ALA A 6 -1.68 0.67 -6.85
N ILE A 7 -0.38 0.48 -6.59
CA ILE A 7 0.68 0.46 -7.61
C ILE A 7 1.48 -0.83 -7.44
N PRO A 8 1.34 -1.83 -8.32
CA PRO A 8 2.18 -3.02 -8.30
C PRO A 8 3.61 -2.66 -8.72
N CYS A 9 4.60 -3.31 -8.09
CA CYS A 9 6.00 -2.95 -8.25
C CYS A 9 6.92 -4.18 -8.08
N HIS A 10 7.99 -4.25 -8.90
CA HIS A 10 9.05 -5.25 -8.76
C HIS A 10 10.34 -4.75 -9.44
N ASN A 11 11.37 -4.43 -8.65
CA ASN A 11 12.66 -3.88 -9.08
C ASN A 11 12.54 -2.60 -9.94
N GLU A 12 11.81 -1.60 -9.42
CA GLU A 12 11.54 -0.31 -10.05
C GLU A 12 12.10 0.87 -9.24
N GLY A 13 13.19 0.68 -8.47
CA GLY A 13 13.77 1.73 -7.62
C GLY A 13 14.07 3.04 -8.36
N LEU A 14 14.41 2.95 -9.64
CA LEU A 14 14.66 4.11 -10.50
C LEU A 14 13.42 4.95 -10.82
N ALA A 15 12.22 4.35 -10.80
CA ALA A 15 10.99 4.98 -11.29
C ALA A 15 9.96 5.23 -10.18
N ILE A 16 9.84 4.31 -9.22
CA ILE A 16 8.72 4.22 -8.28
C ILE A 16 8.50 5.50 -7.49
N GLY A 17 9.58 6.16 -7.03
CA GLY A 17 9.48 7.40 -6.28
C GLY A 17 8.75 8.51 -7.06
N SER A 18 9.07 8.67 -8.36
CA SER A 18 8.42 9.68 -9.19
C SER A 18 6.94 9.36 -9.45
N VAL A 19 6.59 8.08 -9.53
CA VAL A 19 5.22 7.60 -9.73
C VAL A 19 4.39 7.87 -8.48
N VAL A 20 4.90 7.51 -7.30
CA VAL A 20 4.26 7.79 -6.01
C VAL A 20 4.01 9.29 -5.84
N LEU A 21 5.04 10.12 -6.06
CA LEU A 21 4.92 11.58 -5.95
C LEU A 21 3.90 12.19 -6.91
N LYS A 22 3.75 11.63 -8.12
CA LYS A 22 2.72 12.07 -9.07
C LYS A 22 1.34 11.60 -8.66
N ALA A 23 1.18 10.34 -8.26
CA ALA A 23 -0.10 9.77 -7.85
C ALA A 23 -0.71 10.53 -6.67
N ARG A 24 0.11 10.87 -5.66
CA ARG A 24 -0.30 11.67 -4.48
C ARG A 24 -0.87 13.06 -4.80
N LYS A 25 -0.79 13.54 -6.03
CA LYS A 25 -1.46 14.77 -6.47
C LYS A 25 -2.95 14.58 -6.76
N TYR A 26 -3.39 13.33 -6.90
CA TYR A 26 -4.74 12.96 -7.37
C TYR A 26 -5.49 12.04 -6.40
N VAL A 27 -4.77 11.36 -5.50
CA VAL A 27 -5.34 10.47 -4.50
C VAL A 27 -4.88 10.86 -3.10
N ASP A 28 -5.70 10.53 -2.10
CA ASP A 28 -5.36 10.79 -0.69
C ASP A 28 -4.17 9.93 -0.24
N GLU A 29 -4.07 8.70 -0.74
CA GLU A 29 -3.05 7.74 -0.35
C GLU A 29 -2.54 6.90 -1.53
N VAL A 30 -1.31 6.38 -1.38
CA VAL A 30 -0.70 5.45 -2.32
C VAL A 30 -0.26 4.20 -1.58
N LEU A 31 -0.72 3.04 -2.06
CA LEU A 31 -0.26 1.72 -1.64
C LEU A 31 0.61 1.14 -2.75
N VAL A 32 1.89 0.92 -2.47
CA VAL A 32 2.78 0.16 -3.36
C VAL A 32 2.71 -1.31 -2.95
N VAL A 33 2.40 -2.17 -3.91
CA VAL A 33 2.33 -3.62 -3.74
C VAL A 33 3.60 -4.22 -4.33
N ASP A 34 4.58 -4.47 -3.47
CA ASP A 34 5.89 -4.99 -3.85
C ASP A 34 5.86 -6.52 -3.99
N ASP A 35 6.14 -7.05 -5.18
CA ASP A 35 6.19 -8.49 -5.43
C ASP A 35 7.62 -9.06 -5.22
N GLY A 36 8.25 -8.70 -4.10
CA GLY A 36 9.56 -9.23 -3.72
C GLY A 36 10.72 -8.62 -4.49
N SER A 37 10.78 -7.29 -4.53
CA SER A 37 11.96 -6.60 -5.06
C SER A 37 13.22 -6.96 -4.28
N THR A 38 14.35 -6.91 -4.98
CA THR A 38 15.69 -7.19 -4.44
C THR A 38 16.62 -5.98 -4.55
N ASP A 39 16.14 -4.90 -5.15
CA ASP A 39 16.79 -3.59 -5.19
C ASP A 39 16.18 -2.64 -4.13
N ASP A 40 16.44 -1.34 -4.27
CA ASP A 40 15.98 -0.28 -3.35
C ASP A 40 14.53 0.19 -3.61
N THR A 41 13.72 -0.58 -4.35
CA THR A 41 12.34 -0.22 -4.69
C THR A 41 11.50 0.13 -3.47
N VAL A 42 11.58 -0.66 -2.41
CA VAL A 42 10.77 -0.49 -1.20
C VAL A 42 11.18 0.80 -0.49
N GLU A 43 12.48 1.00 -0.28
CA GLU A 43 13.04 2.17 0.37
C GLU A 43 12.68 3.46 -0.38
N VAL A 44 12.77 3.44 -1.72
CA VAL A 44 12.42 4.60 -2.55
C VAL A 44 10.91 4.89 -2.49
N ALA A 45 10.06 3.86 -2.50
CA ALA A 45 8.61 4.01 -2.42
C ALA A 45 8.16 4.60 -1.07
N GLU A 46 8.71 4.10 0.04
CA GLU A 46 8.46 4.61 1.38
C GLU A 46 8.95 6.06 1.53
N ALA A 47 10.15 6.37 1.05
CA ALA A 47 10.70 7.72 1.08
C ALA A 47 9.86 8.72 0.27
N ALA A 48 9.17 8.27 -0.78
CA ALA A 48 8.22 9.08 -1.55
C ALA A 48 6.84 9.26 -0.87
N GLY A 49 6.61 8.56 0.25
CA GLY A 49 5.40 8.65 1.06
C GLY A 49 4.31 7.66 0.68
N ALA A 50 4.65 6.53 0.07
CA ALA A 50 3.73 5.40 -0.07
C ALA A 50 3.73 4.54 1.20
N VAL A 51 2.60 3.87 1.44
CA VAL A 51 2.59 2.66 2.26
C VAL A 51 2.99 1.50 1.36
N VAL A 52 3.89 0.63 1.82
CA VAL A 52 4.35 -0.53 1.04
C VAL A 52 3.86 -1.81 1.71
N GLY A 53 3.34 -2.73 0.92
CA GLY A 53 3.00 -4.08 1.36
C GLY A 53 3.50 -5.12 0.36
N ASN A 54 3.82 -6.32 0.83
CA ASN A 54 4.28 -7.42 -0.03
C ASN A 54 3.10 -8.00 -0.85
N GLY A 55 3.28 -8.27 -2.14
CA GLY A 55 2.24 -8.81 -3.03
C GLY A 55 1.63 -10.15 -2.60
N ARG A 56 2.32 -10.93 -1.75
CA ARG A 56 1.79 -12.16 -1.15
C ARG A 56 1.03 -11.93 0.16
N GLU A 57 1.10 -10.72 0.71
CA GLU A 57 0.51 -10.36 1.99
C GLU A 57 -0.54 -9.25 1.88
N VAL A 58 -0.48 -8.39 0.84
CA VAL A 58 -1.49 -7.37 0.57
C VAL A 58 -2.80 -8.06 0.21
N CYS A 59 -3.72 -8.04 1.16
CA CYS A 59 -5.07 -8.52 0.99
C CYS A 59 -6.03 -7.34 0.87
N PHE A 60 -7.28 -7.63 0.50
CA PHE A 60 -8.34 -6.62 0.46
C PHE A 60 -8.50 -5.86 1.80
N ALA A 61 -8.16 -6.50 2.92
CA ALA A 61 -8.20 -5.86 4.24
C ALA A 61 -7.13 -4.77 4.42
N ASP A 62 -5.98 -4.84 3.76
CA ASP A 62 -4.94 -3.79 3.81
C ASP A 62 -5.42 -2.50 3.13
N ILE A 63 -6.07 -2.64 1.96
CA ILE A 63 -6.71 -1.52 1.25
C ILE A 63 -7.80 -0.86 2.11
N VAL A 64 -8.57 -1.67 2.82
CA VAL A 64 -9.65 -1.21 3.69
C VAL A 64 -9.07 -0.53 4.95
N ALA A 65 -8.06 -1.11 5.60
CA ALA A 65 -7.45 -0.60 6.83
C ALA A 65 -6.80 0.79 6.70
N MET A 66 -6.49 1.26 5.48
CA MET A 66 -5.97 2.61 5.24
C MET A 66 -7.05 3.71 5.45
N ASP A 67 -8.32 3.37 5.60
CA ASP A 67 -9.35 4.33 6.00
C ASP A 67 -9.33 4.55 7.54
N PRO A 68 -9.01 5.75 8.05
CA PRO A 68 -8.93 6.03 9.49
C PRO A 68 -10.29 5.94 10.20
N ARG A 69 -11.40 5.74 9.47
CA ARG A 69 -12.74 5.56 10.01
C ARG A 69 -13.07 4.09 10.34
N ILE A 70 -12.11 3.17 10.27
CA ILE A 70 -12.32 1.75 10.54
C ILE A 70 -11.91 1.36 11.97
N GLU A 71 -12.85 0.74 12.69
CA GLU A 71 -12.78 0.58 14.16
C GLU A 71 -12.54 -0.86 14.67
N LYS A 72 -12.65 -1.91 13.85
CA LYS A 72 -12.58 -3.32 14.32
C LYS A 72 -11.39 -4.09 13.76
N TYR A 73 -10.81 -4.99 14.55
CA TYR A 73 -9.71 -5.92 14.20
C TYR A 73 -10.24 -7.33 13.86
N GLY A 74 -9.59 -8.06 12.96
CA GLY A 74 -9.80 -9.48 12.66
C GLY A 74 -8.62 -10.06 11.88
N SER A 75 -8.55 -11.38 11.68
CA SER A 75 -7.32 -12.03 11.19
C SER A 75 -7.42 -12.61 9.78
N VAL A 76 -6.43 -12.34 8.93
CA VAL A 76 -6.26 -12.96 7.61
C VAL A 76 -4.87 -13.61 7.57
N HIS A 77 -4.76 -14.88 7.17
CA HIS A 77 -3.47 -15.60 7.15
C HIS A 77 -2.62 -15.52 8.45
N GLY A 78 -3.26 -15.36 9.61
CA GLY A 78 -2.58 -15.27 10.91
C GLY A 78 -2.04 -13.89 11.29
N LYS A 79 -2.29 -12.84 10.49
CA LYS A 79 -2.04 -11.44 10.87
C LYS A 79 -3.34 -10.75 11.26
N GLU A 80 -3.31 -9.85 12.24
CA GLU A 80 -4.46 -9.02 12.63
C GLU A 80 -4.56 -7.77 11.75
N TYR A 81 -5.76 -7.51 11.23
CA TYR A 81 -6.12 -6.43 10.32
C TYR A 81 -7.36 -5.71 10.82
N LYS A 82 -7.51 -4.43 10.50
CA LYS A 82 -8.76 -3.72 10.79
C LYS A 82 -9.75 -3.77 9.62
N TYR A 83 -10.98 -4.24 9.84
CA TYR A 83 -12.05 -4.24 8.83
C TYR A 83 -13.46 -4.16 9.44
N ARG A 84 -14.47 -3.86 8.62
CA ARG A 84 -15.90 -3.83 8.99
C ARG A 84 -16.63 -5.01 8.33
N GLU A 85 -17.42 -5.78 9.08
CA GLU A 85 -18.52 -6.59 8.52
C GLU A 85 -19.74 -5.69 8.31
N ASN A 86 -20.50 -5.95 7.23
CA ASN A 86 -21.69 -5.19 6.83
C ASN A 86 -22.59 -4.78 8.01
#